data_AF-A0A9R1WHP7-F1
#
_entry.id   AF-A0A9R1WHP7-F1
#
_cell.length_a   1.000
_cell.length_b   1.000
_cell.length_c   1.000
_cell.angle_alpha   90.00
_cell.angle_beta   90.00
_cell.angle_gamma   90.00
#
_symmetry.space_group_name_H-M   'P 1'
#
loop_
_entity.id
_entity.type
_entity.pdbx_description
1 polymer ?
#
loop_
_entity_poly.entity_id
_entity_poly.type
_entity_poly.pdbx_seq_one_letter_code
_entity_poly.pdbx_strand_id
1 'polypeptide(L)'
;MNEILDGHPIRCINAFLYLHNYVKAWKKNYGLKSNDKISVKEKVGIFLYTVALSLSNRDVAESFQRSGETISRAFHDVLESICGRSKGFMGLAREYNRPKDATFRCISSDIEMIGCIGCIDGTHINACISIVDQIRYRGRKGVHMFNVMDVCDFDMCFTFISVGWKGSAHDTRVFLHAIETPSMNFPKPHECTITFLPFNICCVNNHLNLLFIYFYIGKFYIVDKGYPDRK
;
A
#
# COMPACT_ATOMS: atom_id res chain seq x y z
N MET A 1 -7.59 -29.86 12.77
CA MET A 1 -7.27 -29.57 11.35
C MET A 1 -8.50 -29.09 10.60
N ASN A 2 -9.59 -29.89 10.53
CA ASN A 2 -10.83 -29.48 9.89
C ASN A 2 -11.56 -28.34 10.61
N GLU A 3 -11.32 -28.03 11.89
CA GLU A 3 -12.17 -27.06 12.60
C GLU A 3 -11.93 -25.57 12.22
N ILE A 4 -10.74 -25.21 11.73
CA ILE A 4 -10.43 -23.83 11.32
C ILE A 4 -10.72 -23.63 9.83
N LEU A 5 -10.47 -24.65 9.00
CA LEU A 5 -10.66 -24.59 7.54
C LEU A 5 -12.03 -25.11 7.07
N ASP A 6 -12.60 -26.07 7.79
CA ASP A 6 -13.83 -26.82 7.48
C ASP A 6 -14.78 -26.95 8.69
N GLY A 7 -14.59 -26.13 9.73
CA GLY A 7 -15.35 -26.20 10.97
C GLY A 7 -16.63 -25.39 10.86
N HIS A 8 -17.12 -24.90 11.99
CA HIS A 8 -18.38 -24.16 11.99
C HIS A 8 -18.28 -22.96 11.02
N PRO A 9 -19.22 -22.79 10.06
CA PRO A 9 -19.13 -21.78 9.01
C PRO A 9 -18.84 -20.38 9.55
N ILE A 10 -19.43 -20.01 10.68
CA ILE A 10 -19.18 -18.74 11.37
C ILE A 10 -17.71 -18.60 11.82
N ARG A 11 -17.05 -19.65 12.33
CA ARG A 11 -15.63 -19.59 12.71
C ARG A 11 -14.73 -19.48 11.48
N CYS A 12 -15.05 -20.21 10.42
CA CYS A 12 -14.33 -20.10 9.15
C CYS A 12 -14.55 -18.73 8.47
N ILE A 13 -15.74 -18.16 8.55
CA ILE A 13 -16.10 -16.83 8.02
C ILE A 13 -15.47 -15.72 8.87
N ASN A 14 -15.51 -15.84 10.20
CA ASN A 14 -14.90 -14.86 11.11
C ASN A 14 -13.36 -14.90 11.05
N ALA A 15 -12.77 -16.07 10.79
CA ALA A 15 -11.32 -16.20 10.61
C ALA A 15 -10.86 -15.87 9.17
N PHE A 16 -11.69 -16.17 8.16
CA PHE A 16 -11.35 -16.03 6.73
C PHE A 16 -12.61 -15.70 5.91
N LEU A 17 -13.00 -14.42 5.87
CA LEU A 17 -14.07 -13.94 5.00
C LEU A 17 -13.89 -14.48 3.56
N TYR A 18 -14.86 -15.28 3.10
CA TYR A 18 -14.98 -15.79 1.71
C TYR A 18 -13.77 -16.53 1.10
N LEU A 19 -13.00 -17.29 1.89
CA LEU A 19 -11.82 -18.07 1.42
C LEU A 19 -12.07 -18.90 0.14
N HIS A 20 -13.28 -19.46 -0.04
CA HIS A 20 -13.61 -20.31 -1.18
C HIS A 20 -13.52 -19.61 -2.55
N ASN A 21 -13.87 -18.33 -2.63
CA ASN A 21 -13.80 -17.58 -3.89
C ASN A 21 -12.34 -17.24 -4.23
N TYR A 22 -11.55 -16.86 -3.22
CA TYR A 22 -10.12 -16.58 -3.39
C TYR A 22 -9.31 -17.82 -3.78
N VAL A 23 -9.59 -18.99 -3.19
CA VAL A 23 -8.86 -20.24 -3.51
C VAL A 23 -9.09 -20.68 -4.97
N LYS A 24 -10.30 -20.52 -5.52
CA LYS A 24 -10.57 -20.83 -6.93
C LYS A 24 -9.82 -19.88 -7.87
N ALA A 25 -9.84 -18.58 -7.58
CA ALA A 25 -9.10 -17.58 -8.35
C ALA A 25 -7.58 -17.83 -8.33
N TRP A 26 -7.02 -18.14 -7.15
CA TRP A 26 -5.59 -18.37 -7.00
C TRP A 26 -5.05 -19.62 -7.68
N LYS A 27 -5.83 -20.71 -7.68
CA LYS A 27 -5.46 -21.92 -8.43
C LYS A 27 -5.40 -21.68 -9.95
N LYS A 28 -6.33 -20.87 -10.47
CA LYS A 28 -6.47 -20.65 -11.92
C LYS A 28 -5.51 -19.59 -12.45
N ASN A 29 -5.29 -18.51 -11.70
CA ASN A 29 -4.71 -17.28 -12.26
C ASN A 29 -3.30 -16.94 -11.75
N TYR A 30 -2.89 -17.39 -10.56
CA TYR A 30 -1.62 -16.92 -9.93
C TYR A 30 -0.62 -18.04 -9.60
N GLY A 31 -0.80 -19.23 -10.21
CA GLY A 31 0.21 -20.29 -10.20
C GLY A 31 0.50 -20.94 -8.84
N LEU A 32 -0.38 -20.75 -7.84
CA LEU A 32 -0.22 -21.36 -6.52
C LEU A 32 -0.55 -22.86 -6.59
N LYS A 33 0.48 -23.70 -6.48
CA LYS A 33 0.36 -25.16 -6.57
C LYS A 33 0.22 -25.78 -5.17
N SER A 34 -0.61 -26.81 -5.08
CA SER A 34 -0.56 -27.76 -3.96
C SER A 34 0.72 -28.58 -4.03
N ASN A 35 1.15 -29.09 -2.88
CA ASN A 35 2.09 -30.21 -2.83
C ASN A 35 1.41 -31.38 -2.11
N ASP A 36 2.06 -32.54 -2.07
CA ASP A 36 1.49 -33.76 -1.48
C ASP A 36 1.15 -33.60 0.01
N LYS A 37 1.75 -32.61 0.69
CA LYS A 37 1.64 -32.41 2.14
C LYS A 37 0.69 -31.27 2.54
N ILE A 38 0.46 -30.29 1.66
CA ILE A 38 -0.27 -29.05 1.94
C ILE A 38 -1.11 -28.62 0.74
N SER A 39 -2.40 -28.42 1.00
CA SER A 39 -3.34 -27.95 -0.01
C SER A 39 -3.20 -26.45 -0.24
N VAL A 40 -3.66 -25.98 -1.41
CA VAL A 40 -3.72 -24.53 -1.69
C VAL A 40 -4.57 -23.79 -0.65
N LYS A 41 -5.72 -24.37 -0.27
CA LYS A 41 -6.62 -23.80 0.75
C LYS A 41 -5.90 -23.58 2.07
N GLU A 42 -5.10 -24.55 2.49
CA GLU A 42 -4.32 -24.48 3.72
C GLU A 42 -3.19 -23.45 3.62
N LYS A 43 -2.48 -23.35 2.48
CA LYS A 43 -1.49 -22.27 2.28
C LYS A 43 -2.10 -20.88 2.41
N VAL A 44 -3.24 -20.64 1.74
CA VAL A 44 -3.96 -19.35 1.83
C VAL A 44 -4.42 -19.08 3.26
N GLY A 45 -4.96 -20.11 3.92
CA GLY A 45 -5.37 -20.03 5.33
C GLY A 45 -4.21 -19.64 6.25
N ILE A 46 -3.05 -20.29 6.12
CA ILE A 46 -1.85 -19.94 6.90
C ILE A 46 -1.48 -18.48 6.69
N PHE A 47 -1.41 -18.03 5.43
CA PHE A 47 -1.03 -16.65 5.11
C PHE A 47 -2.01 -15.64 5.72
N LEU A 48 -3.31 -15.81 5.46
CA LEU A 48 -4.33 -14.89 5.97
C LEU A 48 -4.39 -14.88 7.50
N TYR A 49 -4.23 -16.03 8.16
CA TYR A 49 -4.25 -16.13 9.61
C TYR A 49 -3.07 -15.39 10.23
N THR A 50 -1.90 -15.56 9.62
CA THR A 50 -0.67 -14.89 10.05
C THR A 50 -0.82 -13.38 9.94
N VAL A 51 -1.32 -12.87 8.81
CA VAL A 51 -1.42 -11.42 8.56
C VAL A 51 -2.58 -10.79 9.34
N ALA A 52 -3.75 -11.41 9.37
CA ALA A 52 -4.95 -10.86 10.03
C ALA A 52 -4.77 -10.72 11.55
N LEU A 53 -4.07 -11.67 12.17
CA LEU A 53 -3.84 -11.68 13.62
C LEU A 53 -2.42 -11.25 14.03
N SER A 54 -1.55 -10.98 13.05
CA SER A 54 -0.14 -10.61 13.29
C SER A 54 0.60 -11.60 14.21
N LEU A 55 0.38 -12.90 13.99
CA LEU A 55 0.91 -13.98 14.83
C LEU A 55 2.34 -14.40 14.43
N SER A 56 3.09 -14.94 15.40
CA SER A 56 4.42 -15.47 15.13
C SER A 56 4.35 -16.80 14.38
N ASN A 57 5.43 -17.17 13.69
CA ASN A 57 5.53 -18.47 13.01
C ASN A 57 5.25 -19.63 13.98
N ARG A 58 5.67 -19.51 15.25
CA ARG A 58 5.43 -20.54 16.28
C ARG A 58 3.95 -20.71 16.59
N ASP A 59 3.22 -19.62 16.80
CA ASP A 59 1.79 -19.66 17.15
C ASP A 59 0.96 -20.22 15.97
N VAL A 60 1.36 -19.87 14.75
CA VAL A 60 0.74 -20.39 13.53
C VAL A 60 1.08 -21.87 13.34
N ALA A 61 2.34 -22.27 13.61
CA ALA A 61 2.76 -23.67 13.56
C ALA A 61 1.98 -24.54 14.56
N GLU A 62 1.73 -24.02 15.77
CA GLU A 62 0.87 -24.66 16.76
C GLU A 62 -0.59 -24.74 16.30
N SER A 63 -1.15 -23.63 15.78
CA SER A 63 -2.55 -23.58 15.33
C SER A 63 -2.84 -24.54 14.16
N PHE A 64 -1.91 -24.64 13.20
CA PHE A 64 -2.04 -25.48 12.01
C PHE A 64 -1.40 -26.87 12.16
N GLN A 65 -0.73 -27.15 13.27
CA GLN A 65 -0.02 -28.41 13.55
C GLN A 65 0.98 -28.77 12.44
N ARG A 66 1.75 -27.78 11.97
CA ARG A 66 2.79 -27.93 10.94
C ARG A 66 4.14 -27.46 11.47
N SER A 67 5.23 -27.98 10.90
CA SER A 67 6.56 -27.45 11.21
C SER A 67 6.67 -25.98 10.80
N GLY A 68 7.44 -25.19 11.55
CA GLY A 68 7.64 -23.77 11.22
C GLY A 68 8.29 -23.52 9.85
N GLU A 69 9.07 -24.49 9.37
CA GLU A 69 9.59 -24.51 7.99
C GLU A 69 8.45 -24.60 6.96
N THR A 70 7.45 -25.46 7.21
CA THR A 70 6.26 -25.60 6.37
C THR A 70 5.40 -24.34 6.38
N ILE A 71 5.19 -23.74 7.56
CA ILE A 71 4.50 -22.45 7.69
C ILE A 71 5.21 -21.37 6.89
N SER A 72 6.54 -21.26 7.07
CA SER A 72 7.35 -20.28 6.34
C SER A 72 7.25 -20.47 4.83
N ARG A 73 7.40 -21.70 4.32
CA ARG A 73 7.24 -21.98 2.88
C ARG A 73 5.84 -21.64 2.37
N ALA A 74 4.80 -22.03 3.10
CA ALA A 74 3.42 -21.73 2.71
C ALA A 74 3.15 -20.22 2.64
N PHE A 75 3.66 -19.46 3.62
CA PHE A 75 3.57 -18.02 3.64
C PHE A 75 4.27 -17.38 2.43
N HIS A 76 5.51 -17.78 2.15
CA HIS A 76 6.27 -17.23 1.03
C HIS A 76 5.71 -17.65 -0.34
N ASP A 77 5.19 -18.87 -0.48
CA ASP A 77 4.52 -19.31 -1.71
C ASP A 77 3.30 -18.43 -2.04
N VAL A 78 2.52 -18.09 -1.02
CA VAL A 78 1.37 -17.19 -1.15
C VAL A 78 1.82 -15.77 -1.44
N LEU A 79 2.80 -15.25 -0.69
CA LEU A 79 3.36 -13.92 -0.91
C LEU A 79 3.88 -13.76 -2.33
N GLU A 80 4.54 -14.78 -2.87
CA GLU A 80 5.02 -14.79 -4.25
C GLU A 80 3.86 -14.79 -5.26
N SER A 81 2.76 -15.50 -4.99
CA SER A 81 1.56 -15.44 -5.84
C SER A 81 0.89 -14.06 -5.85
N ILE A 82 0.99 -13.31 -4.73
CA ILE A 82 0.47 -11.95 -4.61
C ILE A 82 1.38 -10.95 -5.34
N CYS A 83 2.70 -11.07 -5.16
CA CYS A 83 3.70 -10.16 -5.73
C CYS A 83 3.98 -10.41 -7.22
N GLY A 84 4.01 -11.68 -7.65
CA GLY A 84 4.36 -12.10 -9.01
C GLY A 84 5.78 -11.72 -9.46
N ARG A 85 6.72 -11.57 -8.52
CA ARG A 85 8.07 -11.02 -8.79
C ARG A 85 9.01 -12.01 -9.47
N SER A 86 8.87 -13.31 -9.19
CA SER A 86 9.84 -14.36 -9.53
C SER A 86 9.45 -15.22 -10.73
N LYS A 87 8.19 -15.20 -11.18
CA LYS A 87 7.65 -16.23 -12.08
C LYS A 87 7.00 -15.72 -13.37
N GLY A 88 7.21 -14.45 -13.72
CA GLY A 88 6.78 -13.89 -15.01
C GLY A 88 5.27 -13.74 -15.20
N PHE A 89 4.46 -13.91 -14.15
CA PHE A 89 3.03 -13.61 -14.15
C PHE A 89 2.75 -12.32 -13.37
N MET A 90 1.65 -11.65 -13.69
CA MET A 90 1.16 -10.54 -12.87
C MET A 90 0.54 -11.11 -11.61
N GLY A 91 1.18 -10.89 -10.45
CA GLY A 91 0.63 -11.31 -9.17
C GLY A 91 -0.68 -10.60 -8.85
N LEU A 92 -1.46 -11.17 -7.92
CA LEU A 92 -2.77 -10.64 -7.49
C LEU A 92 -2.75 -9.13 -7.23
N ALA A 93 -1.71 -8.62 -6.56
CA ALA A 93 -1.60 -7.22 -6.22
C ALA A 93 -1.62 -6.30 -7.46
N ARG A 94 -1.02 -6.73 -8.58
CA ARG A 94 -0.99 -5.94 -9.82
C ARG A 94 -2.30 -6.00 -10.60
N GLU A 95 -3.14 -6.99 -10.36
CA GLU A 95 -4.45 -7.06 -10.98
C GLU A 95 -5.45 -6.15 -10.27
N TYR A 96 -5.40 -6.13 -8.94
CA TYR A 96 -6.33 -5.38 -8.09
C TYR A 96 -5.88 -3.93 -7.83
N ASN A 97 -4.59 -3.67 -7.62
CA ASN A 97 -4.08 -2.30 -7.42
C ASN A 97 -3.78 -1.67 -8.77
N ARG A 98 -4.82 -1.47 -9.58
CA ARG A 98 -4.74 -0.70 -10.82
C ARG A 98 -5.56 0.57 -10.68
N PRO A 99 -4.94 1.76 -10.73
CA PRO A 99 -5.70 3.00 -10.88
C PRO A 99 -6.65 2.87 -12.08
N LYS A 100 -7.92 3.25 -11.92
CA LYS A 100 -8.85 3.28 -13.07
C LYS A 100 -8.35 4.25 -14.14
N ASP A 101 -7.72 5.34 -13.71
CA ASP A 101 -6.99 6.25 -14.56
C ASP A 101 -5.48 6.19 -14.30
N ALA A 102 -4.79 5.30 -15.01
CA ALA A 102 -3.33 5.19 -14.97
C ALA A 102 -2.60 6.43 -15.50
N THR A 103 -3.31 7.35 -16.15
CA THR A 103 -2.76 8.61 -16.66
C THR A 103 -3.00 9.77 -15.73
N PHE A 104 -3.71 9.63 -14.60
CA PHE A 104 -3.98 10.75 -13.68
C PHE A 104 -4.45 12.03 -14.41
N ARG A 105 -5.18 11.88 -15.53
CA ARG A 105 -5.64 12.96 -16.43
C ARG A 105 -7.08 13.37 -16.14
N CYS A 106 -7.91 12.41 -15.73
CA CYS A 106 -9.31 12.59 -15.43
C CYS A 106 -9.49 12.73 -13.93
N ILE A 107 -10.18 13.82 -13.58
CA ILE A 107 -10.50 14.20 -12.22
C ILE A 107 -11.96 13.81 -12.00
N SER A 108 -12.27 13.28 -10.82
CA SER A 108 -13.64 13.28 -10.32
C SER A 108 -14.15 14.72 -10.32
N SER A 109 -15.36 14.96 -10.84
CA SER A 109 -16.03 16.27 -10.83
C SER A 109 -16.10 16.94 -9.46
N ASP A 110 -15.89 16.18 -8.39
CA ASP A 110 -16.18 16.57 -7.02
C ASP A 110 -14.95 17.10 -6.26
N ILE A 111 -13.74 17.01 -6.83
CA ILE A 111 -12.48 17.43 -6.20
C ILE A 111 -11.73 18.37 -7.16
N GLU A 112 -11.60 19.64 -6.82
CA GLU A 112 -10.95 20.70 -7.64
C GLU A 112 -9.41 20.57 -7.77
N MET A 113 -8.85 19.36 -7.71
CA MET A 113 -7.39 19.15 -7.66
C MET A 113 -6.85 18.63 -9.00
N ILE A 114 -6.82 19.53 -9.98
CA ILE A 114 -6.32 19.26 -11.33
C ILE A 114 -4.83 18.93 -11.31
N GLY A 115 -4.45 17.78 -11.88
CA GLY A 115 -3.05 17.39 -12.08
C GLY A 115 -2.38 16.79 -10.84
N CYS A 116 -3.14 16.27 -9.89
CA CYS A 116 -2.60 15.51 -8.76
C CYS A 116 -2.59 14.00 -9.04
N ILE A 117 -1.55 13.30 -8.57
CA ILE A 117 -1.44 11.83 -8.65
C ILE A 117 -2.13 11.08 -7.50
N GLY A 118 -2.51 11.77 -6.42
CA GLY A 118 -3.04 11.17 -5.19
C GLY A 118 -2.47 11.77 -3.92
N CYS A 119 -2.73 11.11 -2.79
CA CYS A 119 -2.24 11.48 -1.47
C CYS A 119 -0.90 10.80 -1.18
N ILE A 120 0.06 11.55 -0.63
CA ILE A 120 1.35 11.04 -0.16
C ILE A 120 1.41 11.17 1.35
N ASP A 121 1.71 10.06 2.04
CA ASP A 121 1.90 10.05 3.49
C ASP A 121 3.06 9.13 3.90
N GLY A 122 3.59 9.39 5.10
CA GLY A 122 4.61 8.59 5.75
C GLY A 122 4.02 7.81 6.94
N THR A 123 4.26 6.50 6.99
CA THR A 123 3.86 5.64 8.10
C THR A 123 5.07 4.93 8.72
N HIS A 124 5.05 4.75 10.05
CA HIS A 124 6.10 4.05 10.77
C HIS A 124 5.65 2.65 11.15
N ILE A 125 6.38 1.64 10.65
CA ILE A 125 6.14 0.23 10.95
C ILE A 125 7.20 -0.27 11.92
N ASN A 126 6.80 -0.96 12.98
CA ASN A 126 7.75 -1.57 13.92
C ASN A 126 8.71 -2.51 13.20
N ALA A 127 9.99 -2.39 13.54
CA ALA A 127 11.06 -3.11 12.88
C ALA A 127 11.80 -4.02 13.86
N CYS A 128 12.00 -5.28 13.46
CA CYS A 128 12.92 -6.18 14.14
C CYS A 128 14.31 -5.99 13.52
N ILE A 129 15.21 -5.33 14.25
CA ILE A 129 16.52 -4.88 13.76
C ILE A 129 17.64 -5.49 14.60
N SER A 130 18.75 -5.85 13.95
CA SER A 130 19.97 -6.32 14.59
C SER A 130 20.52 -5.27 15.59
N ILE A 131 21.16 -5.71 16.66
CA ILE A 131 21.69 -4.80 17.71
C ILE A 131 22.62 -3.73 17.11
N VAL A 132 23.42 -4.09 16.11
CA VAL A 132 24.39 -3.19 15.46
C VAL A 132 23.68 -2.06 14.70
N ASP A 133 22.51 -2.32 14.13
CA ASP A 133 21.76 -1.35 13.33
C ASP A 133 20.68 -0.60 14.11
N GLN A 134 20.31 -1.05 15.32
CA GLN A 134 19.22 -0.51 16.13
C GLN A 134 19.25 1.02 16.31
N ILE A 135 20.43 1.60 16.47
CA ILE A 135 20.62 3.06 16.62
C ILE A 135 20.04 3.81 15.40
N ARG A 136 20.21 3.26 14.20
CA ARG A 136 19.79 3.89 12.95
C ARG A 136 18.28 3.84 12.74
N TYR A 137 17.61 2.84 13.30
CA TYR A 137 16.16 2.62 13.14
C TYR A 137 15.36 3.06 14.36
N ARG A 138 16.00 3.65 15.38
CA ARG A 138 15.32 4.17 16.56
C ARG A 138 14.49 5.39 16.18
N GLY A 139 13.17 5.28 16.31
CA GLY A 139 12.24 6.38 16.09
C GLY A 139 12.17 7.33 17.29
N ARG A 140 11.36 8.40 17.17
CA ARG A 140 11.18 9.44 18.19
C ARG A 140 10.71 8.89 19.55
N LYS A 141 9.90 7.82 19.54
CA LYS A 141 9.39 7.15 20.75
C LYS A 141 10.36 6.12 21.34
N GLY A 142 11.60 6.06 20.84
CA GLY A 142 12.62 5.12 21.31
C GLY A 142 12.46 3.68 20.83
N VAL A 143 11.39 3.37 20.10
CA VAL A 143 11.12 2.06 19.48
C VAL A 143 11.75 2.00 18.08
N HIS A 144 12.21 0.82 17.68
CA HIS A 144 12.78 0.61 16.34
C HIS A 144 11.68 0.50 15.29
N MET A 145 11.77 1.33 14.25
CA MET A 145 10.75 1.42 13.20
C MET A 145 11.40 1.61 11.83
N PHE A 146 10.73 1.13 10.79
CA PHE A 146 10.95 1.55 9.41
C PHE A 146 10.04 2.73 9.11
N ASN A 147 10.56 3.76 8.45
CA ASN A 147 9.72 4.72 7.76
C ASN A 147 9.33 4.09 6.40
N VAL A 148 8.03 4.11 6.11
CA VAL A 148 7.42 3.69 4.85
C VAL A 148 6.66 4.89 4.31
N MET A 149 7.00 5.33 3.10
CA MET A 149 6.22 6.35 2.41
C MET A 149 5.39 5.68 1.33
N ASP A 150 4.12 6.02 1.25
CA ASP A 150 3.20 5.48 0.26
C ASP A 150 2.45 6.59 -0.47
N VAL A 151 1.99 6.24 -1.68
CA VAL A 151 1.15 7.10 -2.52
C VAL A 151 -0.12 6.33 -2.82
N CYS A 152 -1.26 6.95 -2.54
CA CYS A 152 -2.57 6.39 -2.76
C CYS A 152 -3.35 7.26 -3.75
N ASP A 153 -3.88 6.66 -4.81
CA ASP A 153 -4.69 7.38 -5.79
C ASP A 153 -6.10 7.70 -5.25
N PHE A 154 -6.93 8.37 -6.06
CA PHE A 154 -8.30 8.74 -5.69
C PHE A 154 -9.27 7.54 -5.61
N ASP A 155 -8.89 6.37 -6.12
CA ASP A 155 -9.63 5.11 -5.97
C ASP A 155 -9.17 4.33 -4.71
N MET A 156 -8.37 4.96 -3.84
CA MET A 156 -7.79 4.35 -2.63
C MET A 156 -6.87 3.16 -2.93
N CYS A 157 -6.25 3.13 -4.12
CA CYS A 157 -5.25 2.14 -4.49
C CYS A 157 -3.84 2.68 -4.24
N PHE A 158 -2.98 1.89 -3.59
CA PHE A 158 -1.56 2.22 -3.48
C PHE A 158 -0.88 2.12 -4.85
N THR A 159 -0.39 3.25 -5.35
CA THR A 159 0.32 3.36 -6.64
C THR A 159 1.84 3.35 -6.47
N PHE A 160 2.34 3.69 -5.28
CA PHE A 160 3.76 3.64 -4.95
C PHE A 160 3.97 3.37 -3.46
N ILE A 161 5.01 2.60 -3.11
CA ILE A 161 5.43 2.37 -1.73
C ILE A 161 6.96 2.35 -1.69
N SER A 162 7.57 3.19 -0.85
CA SER A 162 9.00 3.18 -0.51
C SER A 162 9.18 2.61 0.89
N VAL A 163 9.79 1.43 0.98
CA VAL A 163 10.03 0.71 2.25
C VAL A 163 11.51 0.70 2.63
N GLY A 164 11.79 0.50 3.92
CA GLY A 164 13.15 0.23 4.41
C GLY A 164 13.94 1.47 4.84
N TRP A 165 13.28 2.62 4.98
CA TRP A 165 13.94 3.80 5.52
C TRP A 165 14.12 3.71 7.02
N LYS A 166 15.21 4.32 7.50
CA LYS A 166 15.45 4.52 8.93
C LYS A 166 14.23 5.19 9.58
N GLY A 167 13.79 4.74 10.75
CA GLY A 167 12.65 5.34 11.45
C GLY A 167 12.82 6.83 11.80
N SER A 168 14.07 7.33 11.82
CA SER A 168 14.38 8.75 12.00
C SER A 168 14.47 9.55 10.70
N ALA A 169 14.29 8.91 9.53
CA ALA A 169 14.33 9.61 8.26
C ALA A 169 13.09 10.49 8.12
N HIS A 170 13.28 11.76 7.74
CA HIS A 170 12.19 12.67 7.41
C HIS A 170 11.52 12.25 6.11
N ASP A 171 10.19 12.38 6.05
CA ASP A 171 9.39 12.01 4.88
C ASP A 171 9.82 12.77 3.62
N THR A 172 10.22 14.05 3.76
CA THR A 172 10.80 14.83 2.67
C THR A 172 12.02 14.15 2.05
N ARG A 173 12.88 13.53 2.86
CA ARG A 173 14.08 12.82 2.35
C ARG A 173 13.69 11.57 1.58
N VAL A 174 12.69 10.83 2.09
CA VAL A 174 12.16 9.64 1.43
C VAL A 174 11.55 10.01 0.08
N PHE A 175 10.77 11.09 0.06
CA PHE A 175 10.15 11.64 -1.14
C PHE A 175 11.19 12.10 -2.18
N LEU A 176 12.16 12.92 -1.78
CA LEU A 176 13.23 13.39 -2.67
C LEU A 176 13.99 12.23 -3.31
N HIS A 177 14.35 11.21 -2.52
CA HIS A 177 15.01 10.03 -3.07
C HIS A 177 14.13 9.29 -4.09
N ALA A 178 12.82 9.18 -3.84
CA ALA A 178 11.90 8.52 -4.75
C ALA A 178 11.79 9.23 -6.10
N ILE A 179 11.76 10.58 -6.11
CA ILE A 179 11.68 11.36 -7.36
C ILE A 179 13.03 11.44 -8.10
N GLU A 180 14.15 11.44 -7.36
CA GLU A 180 15.51 11.56 -7.89
C GLU A 180 16.06 10.23 -8.43
N THR A 181 15.49 9.09 -7.99
CA THR A 181 15.97 7.76 -8.36
C THR A 181 15.10 7.15 -9.47
N PRO A 182 15.54 7.14 -10.74
CA PRO A 182 14.68 6.72 -11.85
C PRO A 182 14.25 5.25 -11.76
N SER A 183 15.07 4.39 -11.17
CA SER A 183 14.77 2.96 -11.01
C SER A 183 13.61 2.69 -10.03
N MET A 184 13.23 3.67 -9.22
CA MET A 184 12.08 3.55 -8.30
C MET A 184 10.73 3.70 -9.02
N ASN A 185 10.71 4.18 -10.27
CA ASN A 185 9.49 4.38 -11.07
C ASN A 185 8.41 5.17 -10.30
N PHE A 186 8.81 6.23 -9.60
CA PHE A 186 7.87 7.07 -8.86
C PHE A 186 6.83 7.70 -9.80
N PRO A 187 5.52 7.62 -9.49
CA PRO A 187 4.46 8.17 -10.33
C PRO A 187 4.60 9.69 -10.46
N LYS A 188 4.47 10.20 -11.69
CA LYS A 188 4.59 11.63 -11.98
C LYS A 188 3.25 12.15 -12.51
N PRO A 189 2.78 13.30 -12.04
CA PRO A 189 1.59 13.92 -12.62
C PRO A 189 1.86 14.26 -14.08
N HIS A 190 0.80 14.14 -14.89
CA HIS A 190 0.83 14.65 -16.25
C HIS A 190 0.93 16.17 -16.23
N GLU A 191 1.54 16.74 -17.27
CA GLU A 191 1.52 18.19 -17.47
C GLU A 191 0.09 18.62 -17.75
N CYS A 192 -0.56 19.20 -16.74
CA CYS A 192 -1.88 19.78 -16.87
C CYS A 192 -1.74 21.28 -17.06
N THR A 193 -2.28 21.79 -18.18
CA THR A 193 -2.55 23.22 -18.35
C THR A 193 -3.83 23.53 -17.58
N ILE A 194 -3.73 24.19 -16.43
CA ILE A 194 -4.92 24.61 -15.67
C ILE A 194 -5.57 25.78 -16.44
N THR A 195 -6.71 25.55 -17.09
CA THR A 195 -7.61 26.62 -17.53
C THR A 195 -8.67 26.82 -16.46
N PHE A 196 -8.57 27.91 -15.68
CA PHE A 196 -9.60 28.24 -14.70
C PHE A 196 -10.93 28.56 -15.40
N LEU A 197 -12.02 27.93 -14.97
CA LEU A 197 -13.37 28.44 -15.23
C LEU A 197 -13.59 29.67 -14.33
N PRO A 198 -14.08 30.81 -14.86
CA PRO A 198 -14.30 32.00 -14.05
C PRO A 198 -15.47 31.77 -13.09
N PHE A 199 -15.19 31.65 -11.79
CA PHE A 199 -16.21 31.84 -10.76
C PHE A 199 -16.54 33.34 -10.68
N ASN A 200 -17.77 33.71 -11.04
CA ASN A 200 -18.32 35.04 -10.76
C ASN A 200 -18.55 35.16 -9.26
N ILE A 201 -17.62 35.80 -8.54
CA ILE A 201 -17.91 36.33 -7.20
C ILE A 201 -18.60 37.68 -7.41
N CYS A 202 -19.87 37.75 -7.02
CA CYS A 202 -20.62 39.00 -6.95
C CYS A 202 -20.10 39.80 -5.75
N CYS A 203 -19.22 40.77 -5.99
CA CYS A 203 -18.80 41.73 -4.97
C CYS A 203 -19.93 42.74 -4.72
N VAL A 204 -20.49 42.72 -3.50
CA VAL A 204 -21.20 43.88 -2.95
C VAL A 204 -20.14 44.83 -2.37
N ASN A 205 -20.17 46.07 -2.84
CA ASN A 205 -19.35 47.25 -2.48
C ASN A 205 -18.09 47.52 -3.34
N ASN A 206 -18.35 48.07 -4.53
CA ASN A 206 -17.76 49.30 -5.08
C ASN A 206 -16.25 49.57 -4.86
N HIS A 207 -15.37 48.66 -5.25
CA HIS A 207 -14.07 49.06 -5.81
C HIS A 207 -13.61 48.04 -6.87
N LEU A 208 -13.67 48.47 -8.14
CA LEU A 208 -13.16 47.75 -9.30
C LEU A 208 -11.64 47.65 -9.21
N ASN A 209 -11.12 46.42 -9.10
CA ASN A 209 -9.81 46.07 -9.63
C ASN A 209 -9.92 44.69 -10.28
N LEU A 210 -10.09 44.68 -11.60
CA LEU A 210 -9.84 43.51 -12.43
C LEU A 210 -8.34 43.18 -12.36
N LEU A 211 -7.98 42.05 -11.77
CA LEU A 211 -6.67 41.44 -11.98
C LEU A 211 -6.85 40.09 -12.67
N PHE A 212 -6.39 40.02 -13.92
CA PHE A 212 -6.45 38.85 -14.78
C PHE A 212 -5.54 37.70 -14.28
N ILE A 213 -6.11 36.51 -14.21
CA ILE A 213 -5.59 35.14 -14.46
C ILE A 213 -4.07 34.91 -14.32
N TYR A 214 -3.67 34.14 -13.31
CA TYR A 214 -2.37 33.44 -13.29
C TYR A 214 -2.53 32.00 -13.83
N PHE A 215 -1.81 31.70 -14.91
CA PHE A 215 -1.56 30.32 -15.35
C PHE A 215 -0.45 29.72 -14.47
N TYR A 216 -0.77 28.68 -13.69
CA TYR A 216 0.25 27.82 -13.10
C TYR A 216 0.44 26.60 -14.00
N ILE A 217 1.57 26.53 -14.70
CA ILE A 217 2.05 25.32 -15.37
C ILE A 217 2.91 24.58 -14.33
N GLY A 218 2.45 23.44 -13.83
CA GLY A 218 3.17 22.74 -12.76
C GLY A 218 2.76 21.28 -12.56
N LYS A 219 3.69 20.50 -12.01
CA LYS A 219 3.48 19.14 -11.51
C LYS A 219 3.19 19.25 -10.02
N PHE A 220 1.98 18.88 -9.59
CA PHE A 220 1.57 19.04 -8.20
C PHE A 220 1.47 17.68 -7.49
N TYR A 221 1.96 17.63 -6.26
CA TYR A 221 1.82 16.50 -5.35
C TYR A 221 1.03 16.98 -4.13
N ILE A 222 -0.04 16.27 -3.76
CA ILE A 222 -0.69 16.51 -2.47
C ILE A 222 0.11 15.74 -1.44
N VAL A 223 0.89 16.48 -0.67
CA VAL A 223 1.60 15.95 0.49
C VAL A 223 0.79 16.37 1.70
N ASP A 224 0.58 15.46 2.66
CA ASP A 224 0.02 15.88 3.95
C ASP A 224 0.86 17.03 4.48
N LYS A 225 0.18 18.09 4.95
CA LYS A 225 0.82 19.22 5.59
C LYS A 225 1.20 18.75 6.99
N GLY A 226 2.24 17.91 7.06
CA GLY A 226 2.72 17.29 8.29
C GLY A 226 2.69 18.31 9.42
N TYR A 227 2.02 17.92 10.51
CA TYR A 227 1.70 18.76 11.66
C TYR A 227 2.75 19.87 11.88
N PRO A 228 2.43 21.15 11.59
CA PRO A 228 3.32 22.25 11.93
C PRO A 228 3.43 22.27 13.46
N ASP A 229 4.66 22.10 13.95
CA ASP A 229 5.06 22.24 15.35
C ASP A 229 4.25 21.44 16.39
N ARG A 230 4.82 20.32 16.84
CA ARG A 230 4.65 19.90 18.25
C ARG A 230 5.98 20.08 18.96
N LYS A 231 5.98 21.13 19.79
CA LYS A 231 6.99 21.63 20.73
C LYS A 231 7.95 20.58 21.28
#